data_AF-A0A965Q877-F1
#
_entry.id   AF-A0A965Q877-F1
#
_cell.length_a   1.000
_cell.length_b   1.000
_cell.length_c   1.000
_cell.angle_alpha   90.00
_cell.angle_beta   90.00
_cell.angle_gamma   90.00
#
_symmetry.space_group_name_H-M   'P 1'
#
loop_
_entity.id
_entity.type
_entity.pdbx_description
1 polymer ?
#
loop_
_entity_poly.entity_id
_entity_poly.type
_entity_poly.pdbx_seq_one_letter_code
_entity_poly.pdbx_strand_id
1 'polypeptide(L)'
;MPAFTGPDFTGVYQCTGLDMHEGEYKGKVTLKLKKEHSQAQYGSYDFLLEVPGFGKYPGHMAANGLSAAMHFALENQSTHDFGTGISQFSKNAKGQWQFHKFYFEPLFKGGNSGFEDCVKQ
;
A
#
# COMPACT_ATOMS: atom_id res chain seq x y z
N MET A 1 -6.15 -23.82 10.39
CA MET A 1 -5.22 -23.11 9.47
C MET A 1 -3.88 -22.98 10.19
N PRO A 2 -2.73 -23.14 9.50
CA PRO A 2 -1.42 -22.99 10.12
C PRO A 2 -1.25 -21.56 10.65
N ALA A 3 -0.53 -21.41 11.77
CA ALA A 3 -0.22 -20.10 12.33
C ALA A 3 0.54 -19.24 11.30
N PHE A 4 0.36 -17.92 11.37
CA PHE A 4 1.12 -16.98 10.54
C PHE A 4 2.59 -16.98 10.94
N THR A 5 3.46 -17.15 9.94
CA THR A 5 4.92 -17.19 10.05
C THR A 5 5.60 -16.27 9.02
N GLY A 6 4.82 -15.52 8.25
CA GLY A 6 5.33 -14.55 7.28
C GLY A 6 5.92 -13.29 7.94
N PRO A 7 6.56 -12.41 7.16
CA PRO A 7 7.01 -11.13 7.67
C PRO A 7 5.84 -10.27 8.16
N ASP A 8 5.99 -9.64 9.32
CA ASP A 8 5.03 -8.64 9.82
C ASP A 8 5.39 -7.24 9.30
N PHE A 9 4.57 -6.74 8.37
CA PHE A 9 4.71 -5.40 7.78
C PHE A 9 3.93 -4.32 8.53
N THR A 10 3.30 -4.63 9.67
CA THR A 10 2.54 -3.65 10.47
C THR A 10 3.41 -2.43 10.79
N GLY A 11 2.86 -1.23 10.60
CA GLY A 11 3.58 0.01 10.90
C GLY A 11 3.08 1.19 10.08
N VAL A 12 3.75 2.32 10.29
CA VAL A 12 3.54 3.56 9.55
C VAL A 12 4.75 3.80 8.65
N TYR A 13 4.48 4.10 7.38
CA TYR A 13 5.46 4.30 6.34
C TYR A 13 5.33 5.71 5.79
N GLN A 14 6.46 6.38 5.59
CA GLN A 14 6.52 7.63 4.85
C GLN A 14 6.84 7.32 3.40
N CYS A 15 6.05 7.90 2.50
CA CYS A 15 6.06 7.56 1.09
C CYS A 15 6.35 8.79 0.22
N THR A 16 7.10 8.55 -0.85
CA THR A 16 7.22 9.46 -1.98
C THR A 16 6.57 8.80 -3.18
N GLY A 17 5.58 9.46 -3.76
CA GLY A 17 4.84 8.95 -4.90
C GLY A 17 5.08 9.77 -6.16
N LEU A 18 4.91 9.13 -7.31
CA LEU A 18 4.84 9.75 -8.62
C LEU A 18 3.57 9.26 -9.30
N ASP A 19 2.60 10.15 -9.40
CA ASP A 19 1.36 9.95 -10.13
C ASP A 19 1.51 10.43 -11.57
N MET A 20 1.01 9.67 -12.55
CA MET A 20 1.15 10.06 -13.96
C MET A 20 0.28 11.25 -14.38
N HIS A 21 -0.78 11.59 -13.63
CA HIS A 21 -1.60 12.78 -13.88
C HIS A 21 -1.34 13.92 -12.90
N GLU A 22 -1.01 13.62 -11.65
CA GLU A 22 -0.85 14.61 -10.57
C GLU A 22 0.63 14.94 -10.25
N GLY A 23 1.59 14.16 -10.76
CA GLY A 23 3.02 14.37 -10.53
C GLY A 23 3.48 13.85 -9.16
N GLU A 24 4.54 14.47 -8.61
CA GLU A 24 5.12 14.03 -7.34
C GLU A 24 4.23 14.36 -6.14
N TYR A 25 4.09 13.42 -5.20
CA TYR A 25 3.39 13.64 -3.94
C TYR A 25 4.11 13.00 -2.75
N LYS A 26 3.71 13.43 -1.55
CA LYS A 26 4.08 12.77 -0.28
C LYS A 26 2.86 12.06 0.27
N GLY A 27 3.07 10.86 0.77
CA GLY A 27 2.01 10.04 1.36
C GLY A 27 2.46 9.42 2.68
N LYS A 28 1.49 8.98 3.45
CA LYS A 28 1.70 8.17 4.66
C LYS A 28 0.85 6.92 4.55
N VAL A 29 1.49 5.76 4.57
CA VAL A 29 0.80 4.45 4.55
C VAL A 29 0.80 3.86 5.96
N THR A 30 -0.36 3.39 6.41
CA THR A 30 -0.49 2.59 7.63
C THR A 30 -0.92 1.18 7.27
N LEU A 31 -0.15 0.19 7.71
CA LEU A 31 -0.45 -1.23 7.57
C LEU A 31 -0.74 -1.83 8.94
N LYS A 32 -1.79 -2.64 9.03
CA LYS A 32 -2.12 -3.39 10.25
C LYS A 32 -2.44 -4.84 9.92
N LEU A 33 -1.59 -5.76 10.39
CA LEU A 33 -1.80 -7.20 10.21
C LEU A 33 -3.10 -7.66 10.89
N LYS A 34 -3.91 -8.40 10.14
CA LYS A 34 -5.07 -9.17 10.62
C LYS A 34 -4.63 -10.61 10.86
N LYS A 35 -4.10 -10.90 12.05
CA LYS A 35 -3.55 -12.24 12.38
C LYS A 35 -4.60 -13.34 12.24
N GLU A 36 -5.84 -13.02 12.58
CA GLU A 36 -7.03 -13.87 12.46
C GLU A 36 -7.37 -14.27 11.01
N HIS A 37 -6.88 -13.51 10.02
CA HIS A 37 -7.06 -13.75 8.59
C HIS A 37 -5.74 -14.05 7.86
N SER A 38 -4.69 -14.36 8.62
CA SER A 38 -3.36 -14.64 8.09
C SER A 38 -2.96 -16.08 8.42
N GLN A 39 -2.20 -16.72 7.54
CA GLN A 39 -1.79 -18.11 7.71
C GLN A 39 -0.48 -18.40 7.00
N ALA A 40 0.39 -19.21 7.61
CA ALA A 40 1.72 -19.51 7.07
C ALA A 40 2.42 -18.22 6.59
N GLN A 41 2.87 -18.15 5.33
CA GLN A 41 3.52 -16.97 4.75
C GLN A 41 2.55 -15.90 4.21
N TYR A 42 1.23 -16.16 4.23
CA TYR A 42 0.22 -15.28 3.66
C TYR A 42 -0.31 -14.32 4.73
N GLY A 43 -0.09 -13.02 4.53
CA GLY A 43 -0.50 -11.98 5.46
C GLY A 43 -1.66 -11.16 4.89
N SER A 44 -2.68 -10.91 5.70
CA SER A 44 -3.81 -10.03 5.38
C SER A 44 -3.71 -8.77 6.21
N TYR A 45 -3.88 -7.60 5.60
CA TYR A 45 -3.67 -6.31 6.26
C TYR A 45 -4.81 -5.32 5.97
N ASP A 46 -5.19 -4.55 6.98
CA ASP A 46 -5.81 -3.26 6.73
C ASP A 46 -4.75 -2.34 6.09
N PHE A 47 -5.16 -1.58 5.08
CA PHE A 47 -4.34 -0.58 4.42
C PHE A 47 -5.02 0.79 4.51
N LEU A 48 -4.24 1.82 4.80
CA LEU A 48 -4.67 3.21 4.72
C LEU A 48 -3.53 4.04 4.13
N LEU A 49 -3.79 4.70 3.00
CA LEU A 49 -2.93 5.76 2.47
C LEU A 49 -3.56 7.12 2.80
N GLU A 50 -2.75 8.04 3.32
CA GLU A 50 -3.15 9.43 3.54
C GLU A 50 -2.21 10.34 2.74
N VAL A 51 -2.78 11.16 1.86
CA VAL A 51 -2.04 12.11 1.02
C VAL A 51 -2.48 13.53 1.39
N PRO A 52 -1.60 14.35 2.00
CA PRO A 52 -1.93 15.72 2.36
C PRO A 52 -2.43 16.53 1.15
N GLY A 53 -3.58 17.20 1.30
CA GLY A 53 -4.20 17.98 0.23
C GLY A 53 -5.13 17.19 -0.69
N PHE A 54 -5.06 15.85 -0.71
CA PHE A 54 -5.88 15.00 -1.57
C PHE A 54 -6.93 14.21 -0.77
N GLY A 55 -6.51 13.52 0.29
CA GLY A 55 -7.45 12.81 1.16
C GLY A 55 -6.92 11.48 1.70
N LYS A 56 -7.87 10.62 2.07
CA LYS A 56 -7.61 9.30 2.66
C LYS A 56 -8.13 8.21 1.74
N TYR A 57 -7.32 7.17 1.59
CA TYR A 57 -7.56 6.04 0.73
C TYR A 57 -7.54 4.76 1.57
N PRO A 58 -8.63 4.43 2.28
CA PRO A 58 -8.78 3.13 2.92
C PRO A 58 -8.72 2.00 1.90
N GLY A 59 -8.29 0.82 2.35
CA GLY A 59 -8.07 -0.32 1.49
C GLY A 59 -7.71 -1.59 2.25
N HIS A 60 -7.17 -2.56 1.52
CA HIS A 60 -6.67 -3.81 2.07
C HIS A 60 -5.46 -4.30 1.28
N MET A 61 -4.59 -5.08 1.93
CA MET A 61 -3.42 -5.68 1.32
C MET A 61 -3.34 -7.17 1.62
N ALA A 62 -3.02 -7.97 0.60
CA ALA A 62 -2.70 -9.38 0.70
C ALA A 62 -1.22 -9.58 0.33
N ALA A 63 -0.46 -10.20 1.24
CA ALA A 63 0.96 -10.47 1.07
C ALA A 63 1.23 -11.98 0.93
N ASN A 64 2.24 -12.31 0.13
CA ASN A 64 2.81 -13.63 -0.02
C ASN A 64 4.34 -13.51 0.11
N GLY A 65 4.86 -13.77 1.32
CA GLY A 65 6.26 -13.52 1.62
C GLY A 65 6.60 -12.03 1.52
N LEU A 66 7.44 -11.64 0.55
CA LEU A 66 7.86 -10.25 0.33
C LEU A 66 7.09 -9.54 -0.78
N SER A 67 6.22 -10.22 -1.52
CA SER A 67 5.39 -9.61 -2.55
C SER A 67 3.98 -9.38 -2.00
N ALA A 68 3.34 -8.28 -2.40
CA ALA A 68 1.98 -7.97 -1.97
C ALA A 68 1.16 -7.34 -3.08
N ALA A 69 -0.15 -7.49 -2.98
CA ALA A 69 -1.13 -6.73 -3.76
C ALA A 69 -2.04 -5.97 -2.80
N MET A 70 -2.47 -4.77 -3.18
CA MET A 70 -3.36 -3.95 -2.37
C MET A 70 -4.38 -3.20 -3.21
N HIS A 71 -5.59 -3.10 -2.68
CA HIS A 71 -6.60 -2.18 -3.18
C HIS A 71 -6.64 -0.95 -2.29
N PHE A 72 -6.90 0.22 -2.87
CA PHE A 72 -7.06 1.48 -2.16
C PHE A 72 -8.10 2.34 -2.91
N ALA A 73 -8.87 3.13 -2.16
CA ALA A 73 -9.94 3.93 -2.73
C ALA A 73 -10.18 5.21 -1.92
N LEU A 74 -10.18 6.38 -2.56
CA LEU A 74 -10.43 7.67 -1.92
C LEU A 74 -11.80 7.67 -1.23
N GLU A 75 -11.91 8.13 0.01
CA GLU A 75 -13.20 8.17 0.72
C GLU A 75 -14.32 8.85 -0.10
N ASN A 76 -13.97 9.93 -0.81
CA ASN A 76 -14.85 10.50 -1.82
C ASN A 76 -14.73 9.75 -3.15
N GLN A 77 -15.77 9.00 -3.50
CA GLN A 77 -15.82 8.17 -4.69
C GLN A 77 -16.24 8.93 -5.97
N SER A 78 -16.56 10.23 -5.91
CA SER A 78 -17.07 10.98 -7.07
C SER A 78 -16.09 11.07 -8.24
N THR A 79 -14.80 10.92 -7.96
CA THR A 79 -13.70 10.98 -8.94
C THR A 79 -13.29 9.61 -9.47
N HIS A 80 -13.86 8.52 -8.93
CA HIS A 80 -13.41 7.15 -9.17
C HIS A 80 -11.90 6.95 -8.94
N ASP A 81 -11.38 7.65 -7.93
CA ASP A 81 -9.99 7.64 -7.52
C ASP A 81 -9.72 6.43 -6.62
N PHE A 82 -9.56 5.28 -7.28
CA PHE A 82 -9.28 4.01 -6.65
C PHE A 82 -8.53 3.08 -7.60
N GLY A 83 -7.74 2.20 -7.03
CA GLY A 83 -6.84 1.36 -7.82
C GLY A 83 -6.43 0.08 -7.14
N THR A 84 -5.59 -0.66 -7.86
CA THR A 84 -4.88 -1.82 -7.34
C THR A 84 -3.38 -1.60 -7.53
N GLY A 85 -2.62 -1.86 -6.47
CA GLY A 85 -1.17 -1.84 -6.49
C GLY A 85 -0.55 -3.20 -6.25
N ILE A 86 0.63 -3.40 -6.81
CA ILE A 86 1.55 -4.48 -6.46
C ILE A 86 2.78 -3.87 -5.79
N SER A 87 3.30 -4.53 -4.76
CA SER A 87 4.47 -4.06 -4.03
C SER A 87 5.48 -5.17 -3.78
N GLN A 88 6.74 -4.76 -3.76
CA GLN A 88 7.85 -5.60 -3.32
C GLN A 88 8.47 -5.01 -2.06
N PHE A 89 8.46 -5.78 -0.98
CA PHE A 89 9.05 -5.41 0.32
C PHE A 89 10.51 -5.85 0.40
N SER A 90 11.30 -5.04 1.10
CA SER A 90 12.69 -5.33 1.45
C SER A 90 13.09 -4.59 2.73
N LYS A 91 14.26 -4.89 3.28
CA LYS A 91 14.84 -4.10 4.37
C LYS A 91 15.92 -3.17 3.83
N ASN A 92 15.93 -1.92 4.29
CA ASN A 92 16.99 -0.97 3.98
C ASN A 92 18.27 -1.28 4.80
N ALA A 93 19.35 -0.51 4.56
CA ALA A 93 20.62 -0.67 5.29
C ALA A 93 20.52 -0.48 6.81
N LYS A 94 19.46 0.20 7.30
CA LYS A 94 19.14 0.39 8.72
C LYS A 94 18.25 -0.72 9.29
N GLY A 95 17.91 -1.73 8.48
CA GLY A 95 17.02 -2.84 8.87
C GLY A 95 15.54 -2.48 8.90
N GLN A 96 15.15 -1.28 8.46
CA GLN A 96 13.75 -0.86 8.40
C GLN A 96 13.07 -1.48 7.18
N TRP A 97 11.80 -1.87 7.31
CA TRP A 97 10.99 -2.28 6.18
C TRP A 97 10.80 -1.11 5.21
N GLN A 98 10.90 -1.41 3.93
CA GLN A 98 10.53 -0.52 2.84
C GLN A 98 9.80 -1.31 1.77
N PHE A 99 9.04 -0.62 0.92
CA PHE A 99 8.47 -1.22 -0.27
C PHE A 99 8.44 -0.24 -1.43
N HIS A 100 8.53 -0.80 -2.64
CA HIS A 100 8.25 -0.12 -3.90
C HIS A 100 6.91 -0.64 -4.42
N LYS A 101 5.97 0.26 -4.71
CA LYS A 101 4.63 -0.02 -5.23
C LYS A 101 4.51 0.50 -6.65
N PHE A 102 3.91 -0.30 -7.53
CA PHE A 102 3.29 0.18 -8.77
C PHE A 102 1.77 0.03 -8.64
N TYR A 103 0.99 1.01 -9.11
CA TYR A 103 -0.47 0.93 -9.10
C TYR A 103 -1.10 1.34 -10.42
N PHE A 104 -2.33 0.86 -10.61
CA PHE A 104 -3.21 1.23 -11.72
C PHE A 104 -4.61 1.56 -11.21
N GLU A 105 -5.15 2.68 -11.68
CA GLU A 105 -6.47 3.21 -11.37
C GLU A 105 -7.26 3.29 -12.69
N PRO A 106 -8.11 2.30 -13.00
CA PRO A 106 -8.68 2.18 -14.33
C PRO A 106 -9.68 3.29 -14.68
N LEU A 107 -10.27 3.95 -13.67
CA LEU A 107 -11.36 4.90 -13.87
C LEU A 107 -11.01 6.33 -13.47
N PHE A 108 -9.87 6.54 -12.80
CA PHE A 108 -9.42 7.88 -12.46
C PHE A 108 -8.94 8.60 -13.74
N LYS A 109 -9.62 9.70 -14.12
CA LYS A 109 -9.31 10.51 -15.31
C LYS A 109 -9.16 9.72 -16.62
N GLY A 110 -9.93 8.63 -16.77
CA GLY A 110 -9.86 7.76 -17.96
C GLY A 110 -8.71 6.74 -17.95
N GLY A 111 -8.06 6.55 -16.79
CA GLY A 111 -6.96 5.64 -16.57
C GLY A 111 -5.73 6.37 -16.03
N ASN A 112 -5.19 5.86 -14.93
CA ASN A 112 -3.99 6.40 -14.31
C ASN A 112 -3.10 5.30 -13.75
N SER A 113 -1.81 5.58 -13.65
CA SER A 113 -0.84 4.71 -12.96
C SER A 113 0.12 5.56 -12.15
N GLY A 114 0.81 4.93 -11.22
CA GLY A 114 1.90 5.60 -10.52
C GLY A 114 2.75 4.64 -9.72
N PHE A 115 3.71 5.23 -9.04
CA PHE A 115 4.65 4.53 -8.18
C PHE A 115 4.66 5.14 -6.79
N GLU A 116 4.98 4.33 -5.78
CA GLU A 116 5.32 4.81 -4.44
C GLU A 116 6.54 4.08 -3.88
N ASP A 117 7.47 4.83 -3.33
CA ASP A 117 8.55 4.31 -2.50
C ASP A 117 8.30 4.70 -1.05
N CYS A 118 8.20 3.69 -0.18
CA CYS A 118 7.76 3.84 1.19
C CYS A 118 8.75 3.24 2.18
N VAL A 119 9.08 3.96 3.26
CA VAL A 119 9.98 3.51 4.32
C VAL A 119 9.30 3.56 5.69
N LYS A 120 9.34 2.45 6.41
CA LYS A 120 8.79 2.32 7.76
C LYS A 120 9.55 3.23 8.73
N GLN A 121 8.80 3.96 9.54
CA GLN A 121 9.35 4.83 10.60
C GLN A 121 9.64 4.04 11.87
#